data_AF-A0AA88L8Q0-F1
#
_entry.id   AF-A0AA88L8Q0-F1
#
_cell.length_a   1.000
_cell.length_b   1.000
_cell.length_c   1.000
_cell.angle_alpha   90.00
_cell.angle_beta   90.00
_cell.angle_gamma   90.00
#
_symmetry.space_group_name_H-M   'P 1'
#
loop_
_entity.id
_entity.type
_entity.pdbx_description
1 polymer ?
#
loop_
_entity_poly.entity_id
_entity_poly.type
_entity_poly.pdbx_seq_one_letter_code
_entity_poly.pdbx_strand_id
1 'polypeptide(L)'
;MKQFALLLVFAAAAIASPYRPYSGVDWSTIKFRTPKVPPHTLQLLNREEPEVKYEIPSDAKSFRAACGNGNRVNNRIVGGEEAVPNAWPWQVGLFIDGLYFCGGSLISDTVILTAAHCTDDATFFRVVLGGHEINNGNEAGRVEVRSEDYTQHESYNAFTIANDIAVIRLPEPITFTDTISPVCLPSADDVANDFLGEIVTPTGWGRPSDSTNSISPVLRQVDVPVMSNAICDAVYGIVTDKQICIDSAGGKGTCNGDSGGPLNHLNADGTYKTLGITSFGAAAGCEEGYPDAFTRVTSYLDWIATSAKVLS
;
A
#
# COMPACT_ATOMS: atom_id res chain seq x y z
N MET A 1 -58.11 17.47 19.66
CA MET A 1 -56.67 17.26 19.92
C MET A 1 -56.10 16.42 18.79
N LYS A 2 -55.46 17.03 17.80
CA LYS A 2 -54.71 16.34 16.74
C LYS A 2 -53.30 16.90 16.77
N GLN A 3 -52.34 16.05 17.12
CA GLN A 3 -50.94 16.37 17.33
C GLN A 3 -50.25 16.29 15.96
N PHE A 4 -49.79 17.43 15.44
CA PHE A 4 -48.96 17.49 14.24
C PHE A 4 -47.54 17.07 14.62
N ALA A 5 -47.11 15.91 14.13
CA ALA A 5 -45.71 15.51 14.18
C ALA A 5 -44.96 16.26 13.07
N LEU A 6 -44.11 17.19 13.48
CA LEU A 6 -43.20 17.91 12.59
C LEU A 6 -42.05 16.96 12.22
N LEU A 7 -42.10 16.37 11.02
CA LEU A 7 -40.96 15.65 10.46
C LEU A 7 -39.86 16.67 10.14
N LEU A 8 -38.82 16.74 10.97
CA LEU A 8 -37.56 17.40 10.65
C LEU A 8 -36.83 16.53 9.63
N VAL A 9 -36.95 16.90 8.36
CA VAL A 9 -36.08 16.41 7.29
C VAL A 9 -34.72 17.08 7.49
N PHE A 10 -33.78 16.37 8.10
CA PHE A 10 -32.36 16.74 8.03
C PHE A 10 -31.90 16.45 6.61
N ALA A 11 -31.88 17.48 5.77
CA ALA A 11 -31.11 17.45 4.54
C ALA A 11 -29.64 17.39 4.93
N ALA A 12 -29.00 16.24 4.72
CA ALA A 12 -27.55 16.12 4.76
C ALA A 12 -27.00 17.01 3.64
N ALA A 13 -26.55 18.21 4.00
CA ALA A 13 -25.78 19.05 3.09
C ALA A 13 -24.47 18.31 2.85
N ALA A 14 -24.30 17.75 1.65
CA ALA A 14 -23.00 17.34 1.17
C ALA A 14 -22.08 18.57 1.20
N ILE A 15 -21.20 18.64 2.19
CA ILE A 15 -20.16 19.65 2.24
C ILE A 15 -19.21 19.28 1.11
N ALA A 16 -19.36 19.94 -0.04
CA ALA A 16 -18.39 19.89 -1.11
C ALA A 16 -17.04 20.33 -0.51
N SER A 17 -16.13 19.37 -0.37
CA SER A 17 -14.75 19.60 0.05
C SER A 17 -14.15 20.72 -0.81
N PRO A 18 -13.69 21.85 -0.22
CA PRO A 18 -13.21 23.01 -0.99
C PRO A 18 -11.83 22.78 -1.63
N TYR A 19 -11.32 21.56 -1.62
CA TYR A 19 -10.01 21.25 -2.18
C TYR A 19 -10.08 21.25 -3.71
N ARG A 20 -9.57 22.33 -4.33
CA ARG A 20 -9.21 22.30 -5.75
C ARG A 20 -8.23 21.14 -5.97
N PRO A 21 -8.42 20.33 -7.02
CA PRO A 21 -7.44 19.31 -7.36
C PRO A 21 -6.07 19.94 -7.57
N TYR A 22 -5.02 19.32 -7.03
CA TYR A 22 -3.66 19.81 -7.20
C TYR A 22 -3.17 19.46 -8.61
N SER A 23 -3.53 20.28 -9.60
CA SER A 23 -2.89 20.24 -10.92
C SER A 23 -1.51 20.89 -10.85
N GLY A 24 -0.48 20.21 -11.35
CA GLY A 24 0.86 20.80 -11.54
C GLY A 24 1.84 20.62 -10.36
N VAL A 25 1.86 19.43 -9.75
CA VAL A 25 2.94 19.06 -8.80
C VAL A 25 4.29 19.11 -9.52
N ASP A 26 5.25 19.86 -8.97
CA ASP A 26 6.64 19.86 -9.44
C ASP A 26 7.42 18.70 -8.82
N TRP A 27 7.55 17.60 -9.58
CA TRP A 27 8.25 16.39 -9.15
C TRP A 27 9.74 16.58 -8.85
N SER A 28 10.36 17.69 -9.29
CA SER A 28 11.74 17.98 -8.93
C SER A 28 11.90 18.35 -7.45
N THR A 29 10.79 18.74 -6.79
CA THR A 29 10.77 19.15 -5.38
C THR A 29 10.34 18.04 -4.43
N ILE A 30 9.72 16.98 -4.97
CA ILE A 30 9.22 15.84 -4.20
C ILE A 30 10.33 14.81 -4.00
N LYS A 31 10.46 14.34 -2.76
CA LYS A 31 11.38 13.29 -2.34
C LYS A 31 10.66 11.96 -2.14
N PHE A 32 11.40 10.86 -2.17
CA PHE A 32 10.84 9.53 -1.92
C PHE A 32 11.32 9.04 -0.56
N ARG A 33 10.40 8.49 0.23
CA ARG A 33 10.76 7.77 1.46
C ARG A 33 10.91 6.31 1.08
N THR A 34 12.11 5.91 0.68
CA THR A 34 12.40 4.53 0.29
C THR A 34 13.64 4.06 1.02
N PRO A 35 13.49 3.25 2.08
CA PRO A 35 14.62 2.59 2.71
C PRO A 35 15.42 1.78 1.69
N LYS A 36 16.74 1.97 1.70
CA LYS A 36 17.67 1.28 0.79
C LYS A 36 18.69 0.51 1.60
N VAL A 37 18.80 -0.78 1.32
CA VAL A 37 19.69 -1.69 2.05
C VAL A 37 20.88 -2.04 1.16
N PRO A 38 22.13 -1.90 1.63
CA PRO A 38 23.28 -2.36 0.86
C PRO A 38 23.21 -3.88 0.66
N PRO A 39 23.36 -4.40 -0.56
CA PRO A 39 23.42 -5.83 -0.78
C PRO A 39 24.67 -6.43 -0.13
N HIS A 40 24.57 -7.69 0.29
CA HIS A 40 25.58 -8.45 1.00
C HIS A 40 25.97 -7.87 2.37
N THR A 41 25.04 -7.16 3.03
CA THR A 41 25.21 -6.76 4.44
C THR A 41 25.07 -7.99 5.33
N LEU A 42 26.13 -8.80 5.40
CA LEU A 42 26.23 -9.87 6.40
C LEU A 42 26.42 -9.23 7.77
N GLN A 43 25.34 -8.83 8.44
CA GLN A 43 25.37 -8.45 9.85
C GLN A 43 24.76 -9.54 10.73
N LEU A 44 25.59 -10.03 11.63
CA LEU A 44 25.28 -10.95 12.71
C LEU A 44 24.28 -10.31 13.68
N LEU A 45 22.98 -10.49 13.44
CA LEU A 45 21.95 -10.15 14.42
C LEU A 45 21.46 -11.44 15.09
N ASN A 46 22.07 -11.80 16.22
CA ASN A 46 21.45 -12.71 17.18
C ASN A 46 20.29 -11.97 17.85
N ARG A 47 19.03 -12.25 17.47
CA ARG A 47 17.87 -11.76 18.21
C ARG A 47 16.73 -12.77 18.22
N GLU A 48 16.38 -13.21 19.42
CA GLU A 48 15.03 -13.69 19.74
C GLU A 48 14.16 -12.46 20.01
N GLU A 49 13.06 -12.28 19.28
CA GLU A 49 11.99 -11.36 19.67
C GLU A 49 10.87 -12.13 20.39
N PRO A 50 10.24 -11.55 21.44
CA PRO A 50 9.14 -12.18 22.12
C PRO A 50 7.91 -12.29 21.19
N GLU A 51 7.35 -13.49 21.08
CA GLU A 51 6.08 -13.77 20.41
C GLU A 51 4.94 -13.04 21.15
N VAL A 52 4.41 -11.96 20.57
CA VAL A 52 3.20 -11.31 21.07
C VAL A 52 2.00 -11.98 20.41
N LYS A 53 1.27 -12.78 21.19
CA LYS A 53 0.01 -13.40 20.75
C LYS A 53 -1.13 -12.40 20.94
N TYR A 54 -1.77 -12.01 19.85
CA TYR A 54 -3.00 -11.23 19.89
C TYR A 54 -4.19 -12.19 19.72
N GLU A 55 -5.26 -11.96 20.49
CA GLU A 55 -6.49 -12.75 20.40
C GLU A 55 -7.42 -12.13 19.34
N ILE A 56 -7.83 -12.92 18.34
CA ILE A 56 -8.70 -12.49 17.24
C ILE A 56 -10.11 -12.19 17.78
N PRO A 57 -10.61 -10.93 17.72
CA PRO A 57 -11.98 -10.62 18.10
C PRO A 57 -12.97 -11.19 17.06
N SER A 58 -13.95 -11.97 17.52
CA SER A 58 -14.98 -12.60 16.70
C SER A 58 -15.97 -11.61 16.05
N ASP A 59 -15.83 -10.32 16.34
CA ASP A 59 -16.69 -9.22 15.91
C ASP A 59 -16.03 -8.26 14.91
N ALA A 60 -14.86 -8.61 14.36
CA ALA A 60 -14.33 -7.94 13.18
C ALA A 60 -15.33 -8.08 12.02
N LYS A 61 -16.17 -7.06 11.84
CA LYS A 61 -17.15 -6.93 10.75
C LYS A 61 -16.50 -7.46 9.47
N SER A 62 -17.10 -8.50 8.90
CA SER A 62 -16.55 -9.14 7.71
C SER A 62 -16.49 -8.13 6.56
N PHE A 63 -15.29 -7.65 6.23
CA PHE A 63 -14.98 -6.85 5.04
C PHE A 63 -15.18 -7.62 3.71
N ARG A 64 -15.81 -8.81 3.76
CA ARG A 64 -15.78 -9.84 2.72
C ARG A 64 -16.72 -9.61 1.52
N ALA A 65 -17.65 -8.67 1.56
CA ALA A 65 -18.70 -8.62 0.53
C ALA A 65 -18.36 -7.79 -0.73
N ALA A 66 -17.28 -7.00 -0.76
CA ALA A 66 -16.99 -6.10 -1.90
C ALA A 66 -15.50 -5.68 -2.05
N CYS A 67 -14.55 -6.51 -1.65
CA CYS A 67 -13.12 -6.22 -1.80
C CYS A 67 -12.49 -6.97 -2.98
N GLY A 68 -11.34 -6.51 -3.46
CA GLY A 68 -10.49 -7.24 -4.39
C GLY A 68 -11.03 -7.33 -5.82
N ASN A 69 -12.06 -6.54 -6.16
CA ASN A 69 -12.64 -6.50 -7.50
C ASN A 69 -11.80 -5.60 -8.41
N GLY A 70 -10.71 -6.14 -8.97
CA GLY A 70 -9.86 -5.44 -9.93
C GLY A 70 -10.37 -5.57 -11.36
N ASN A 71 -10.11 -4.57 -12.20
CA ASN A 71 -10.47 -4.56 -13.62
C ASN A 71 -9.28 -4.95 -14.53
N ARG A 72 -8.26 -5.63 -13.99
CA ARG A 72 -7.10 -6.05 -14.75
C ARG A 72 -7.49 -7.08 -15.81
N VAL A 73 -7.22 -6.77 -17.08
CA VAL A 73 -7.30 -7.75 -18.17
C VAL A 73 -5.98 -8.51 -18.22
N ASN A 74 -6.01 -9.82 -18.01
CA ASN A 74 -4.83 -10.70 -18.02
C ASN A 74 -4.23 -10.85 -19.43
N ASN A 75 -3.54 -9.82 -19.90
CA ASN A 75 -2.58 -9.94 -20.99
C ASN A 75 -1.21 -10.12 -20.35
N ARG A 76 -0.68 -11.36 -20.37
CA ARG A 76 0.63 -11.68 -19.81
C ARG A 76 1.72 -10.93 -20.56
N ILE A 77 2.11 -9.77 -20.07
CA ILE A 77 3.25 -8.99 -20.55
C ILE A 77 4.32 -9.01 -19.46
N VAL A 78 5.55 -9.30 -19.86
CA VAL A 78 6.70 -9.48 -18.97
C VAL A 78 7.56 -8.23 -19.04
N GLY A 79 7.64 -7.47 -17.93
CA GLY A 79 8.30 -6.16 -17.83
C GLY A 79 7.37 -5.12 -17.24
N GLY A 80 7.91 -4.06 -16.64
CA GLY A 80 7.10 -2.99 -16.06
C GLY A 80 6.28 -2.28 -17.14
N GLU A 81 4.96 -2.41 -17.08
CA GLU A 81 4.02 -1.85 -18.05
C GLU A 81 3.12 -0.80 -17.41
N GLU A 82 2.51 0.05 -18.24
CA GLU A 82 1.41 0.89 -17.79
C GLU A 82 0.22 0.00 -17.42
N ALA A 83 -0.34 0.21 -16.24
CA ALA A 83 -1.56 -0.49 -15.84
C ALA A 83 -2.73 -0.03 -16.71
N VAL A 84 -3.70 -0.91 -16.96
CA VAL A 84 -4.97 -0.46 -17.54
C VAL A 84 -5.60 0.53 -16.54
N PRO A 85 -6.07 1.72 -16.99
CA PRO A 85 -6.70 2.68 -16.10
C PRO A 85 -7.79 2.03 -15.23
N ASN A 86 -7.74 2.30 -13.92
CA ASN A 86 -8.66 1.75 -12.92
C ASN A 86 -8.62 0.21 -12.74
N ALA A 87 -7.58 -0.47 -13.23
CA ALA A 87 -7.37 -1.90 -12.98
C ALA A 87 -7.18 -2.23 -11.49
N TRP A 88 -6.63 -1.29 -10.72
CA TRP A 88 -6.27 -1.42 -9.32
C TRP A 88 -6.99 -0.35 -8.47
N PRO A 89 -8.32 -0.48 -8.27
CA PRO A 89 -9.15 0.57 -7.67
C PRO A 89 -8.85 0.84 -6.18
N TRP A 90 -8.02 0.01 -5.54
CA TRP A 90 -7.51 0.21 -4.18
C TRP A 90 -6.19 0.96 -4.12
N GLN A 91 -5.54 1.22 -5.26
CA GLN A 91 -4.26 1.93 -5.27
C GLN A 91 -4.44 3.36 -4.74
N VAL A 92 -3.58 3.74 -3.80
CA VAL A 92 -3.55 5.07 -3.20
C VAL A 92 -2.23 5.76 -3.52
N GLY A 93 -2.30 7.05 -3.87
CA GLY A 93 -1.15 7.95 -3.87
C GLY A 93 -1.13 8.79 -2.58
N LEU A 94 0.02 8.89 -1.92
CA LEU A 94 0.21 9.62 -0.68
C LEU A 94 1.23 10.73 -0.86
N PHE A 95 0.78 11.98 -0.86
CA PHE A 95 1.66 13.15 -0.74
C PHE A 95 1.78 13.54 0.73
N ILE A 96 2.99 13.47 1.27
CA ILE A 96 3.28 13.64 2.69
C ILE A 96 3.93 14.99 2.90
N ASP A 97 3.29 15.84 3.70
CA ASP A 97 3.74 17.21 4.02
C ASP A 97 4.03 18.11 2.79
N GLY A 98 3.55 17.71 1.61
CA GLY A 98 3.88 18.35 0.33
C GLY A 98 5.33 18.16 -0.13
N LEU A 99 6.10 17.32 0.56
CA LEU A 99 7.54 17.12 0.32
C LEU A 99 7.88 15.70 -0.10
N TYR A 100 7.11 14.71 0.33
CA TYR A 100 7.40 13.31 0.03
C TYR A 100 6.24 12.62 -0.68
N PHE A 101 6.55 11.52 -1.35
CA PHE A 101 5.57 10.66 -2.01
C PHE A 101 5.76 9.18 -1.64
N CYS A 102 4.64 8.53 -1.38
CA CYS A 102 4.51 7.08 -1.19
C CYS A 102 3.21 6.58 -1.86
N GLY A 103 3.07 5.27 -1.96
CA GLY A 103 1.82 4.57 -2.22
C GLY A 103 1.11 4.09 -0.96
N GLY A 104 -0.07 3.51 -1.17
CA GLY A 104 -0.89 2.86 -0.15
C GLY A 104 -1.94 1.97 -0.78
N SER A 105 -2.69 1.27 0.06
CA SER A 105 -3.80 0.41 -0.35
C SER A 105 -5.06 0.74 0.45
N LEU A 106 -6.17 1.02 -0.21
CA LEU A 106 -7.46 1.14 0.45
C LEU A 106 -7.92 -0.25 0.91
N ILE A 107 -8.18 -0.43 2.21
CA ILE A 107 -8.61 -1.72 2.80
C ILE A 107 -10.02 -1.66 3.40
N SER A 108 -10.59 -0.46 3.57
CA SER A 108 -11.99 -0.23 3.91
C SER A 108 -12.47 1.10 3.31
N ASP A 109 -13.67 1.56 3.64
CA ASP A 109 -14.16 2.88 3.26
C ASP A 109 -13.41 4.04 3.96
N THR A 110 -12.67 3.74 5.02
CA THR A 110 -12.03 4.75 5.88
C THR A 110 -10.55 4.47 6.14
N VAL A 111 -10.02 3.31 5.78
CA VAL A 111 -8.67 2.89 6.18
C VAL A 111 -7.80 2.59 4.98
N ILE A 112 -6.61 3.17 5.00
CA ILE A 112 -5.53 2.97 4.05
C ILE A 112 -4.38 2.27 4.77
N LEU A 113 -3.87 1.21 4.17
CA LEU A 113 -2.68 0.49 4.60
C LEU A 113 -1.45 1.02 3.86
N THR A 114 -0.35 1.29 4.57
CA THR A 114 0.92 1.77 3.99
C THR A 114 2.10 1.34 4.88
N ALA A 115 3.32 1.75 4.52
CA ALA A 115 4.53 1.45 5.27
C ALA A 115 4.74 2.46 6.41
N ALA A 116 5.35 2.03 7.52
CA ALA A 116 5.66 2.91 8.65
C ALA A 116 6.66 4.01 8.26
N HIS A 117 7.63 3.70 7.40
CA HIS A 117 8.60 4.69 6.95
C HIS A 117 7.95 5.84 6.14
N CYS A 118 6.76 5.62 5.56
CA CYS A 118 6.00 6.65 4.86
C CYS A 118 5.29 7.60 5.83
N THR A 119 4.97 7.15 7.04
CA THR A 119 4.29 7.97 8.06
C THR A 119 5.26 8.57 9.09
N ASP A 120 6.54 8.22 9.02
CA ASP A 120 7.56 8.65 9.97
C ASP A 120 7.73 10.19 9.97
N ASP A 121 7.48 10.81 11.12
CA ASP A 121 7.40 12.27 11.30
C ASP A 121 6.41 13.00 10.37
N ALA A 122 5.42 12.29 9.81
CA ALA A 122 4.41 12.90 8.94
C ALA A 122 3.47 13.78 9.75
N THR A 123 3.19 14.99 9.26
CA THR A 123 2.16 15.87 9.85
C THR A 123 0.82 15.71 9.15
N PHE A 124 0.82 15.55 7.84
CA PHE A 124 -0.40 15.29 7.07
C PHE A 124 -0.13 14.54 5.77
N PHE A 125 -1.22 13.95 5.27
CA PHE A 125 -1.29 13.28 3.98
C PHE A 125 -2.33 13.98 3.10
N ARG A 126 -1.96 14.23 1.85
CA ARG A 126 -2.92 14.36 0.76
C ARG A 126 -3.00 13.00 0.09
N VAL A 127 -4.15 12.36 0.29
CA VAL A 127 -4.52 11.06 -0.22
C VAL A 127 -5.17 11.24 -1.59
N VAL A 128 -4.70 10.51 -2.60
CA VAL A 128 -5.28 10.42 -3.94
C VAL A 128 -5.83 9.01 -4.14
N LEU A 129 -7.12 8.91 -4.45
CA LEU A 129 -7.86 7.67 -4.75
C LEU A 129 -8.42 7.75 -6.17
N GLY A 130 -8.53 6.61 -6.87
CA GLY A 130 -9.18 6.53 -8.17
C GLY A 130 -8.51 7.31 -9.30
N GLY A 131 -7.21 7.59 -9.17
CA GLY A 131 -6.41 8.20 -10.23
C GLY A 131 -5.51 7.17 -10.91
N HIS A 132 -5.41 7.23 -12.23
CA HIS A 132 -4.38 6.54 -13.04
C HIS A 132 -3.23 7.49 -13.36
N GLU A 133 -3.56 8.72 -13.77
CA GLU A 133 -2.63 9.78 -14.08
C GLU A 133 -2.41 10.67 -12.84
N ILE A 134 -1.35 10.40 -12.07
CA ILE A 134 -1.13 11.05 -10.77
C ILE A 134 -1.06 12.59 -10.86
N ASN A 135 -0.66 13.11 -12.02
CA ASN A 135 -0.54 14.54 -12.32
C ASN A 135 -1.82 15.20 -12.83
N ASN A 136 -2.82 14.39 -13.21
CA ASN A 136 -4.07 14.90 -13.73
C ASN A 136 -5.07 15.09 -12.59
N GLY A 137 -5.08 16.29 -12.00
CA GLY A 137 -6.03 16.67 -10.96
C GLY A 137 -7.51 16.56 -11.39
N ASN A 138 -7.79 16.60 -12.69
CA ASN A 138 -9.15 16.61 -13.22
C ASN A 138 -9.59 15.24 -13.75
N GLU A 139 -8.84 14.17 -13.44
CA GLU A 139 -9.20 12.81 -13.86
C GLU A 139 -10.57 12.40 -13.31
N ALA A 140 -11.43 11.86 -14.17
CA ALA A 140 -12.76 11.44 -13.77
C ALA A 140 -12.70 10.25 -12.81
N GLY A 141 -13.41 10.34 -11.68
CA GLY A 141 -13.40 9.30 -10.65
C GLY A 141 -12.28 9.45 -9.61
N ARG A 142 -11.35 10.42 -9.79
CA ARG A 142 -10.35 10.79 -8.79
C ARG A 142 -10.99 11.46 -7.59
N VAL A 143 -10.55 11.09 -6.40
CA VAL A 143 -10.87 11.79 -5.15
C VAL A 143 -9.59 12.17 -4.42
N GLU A 144 -9.53 13.41 -3.94
CA GLU A 144 -8.47 13.88 -3.04
C GLU A 144 -9.03 14.13 -1.64
N VAL A 145 -8.35 13.57 -0.64
CA VAL A 145 -8.71 13.73 0.78
C VAL A 145 -7.48 14.15 1.56
N ARG A 146 -7.62 15.12 2.47
CA ARG A 146 -6.58 15.41 3.47
C ARG A 146 -6.83 14.53 4.69
N SER A 147 -5.80 13.85 5.18
CA SER A 147 -5.82 13.17 6.46
C SER A 147 -4.62 13.57 7.31
N GLU A 148 -4.82 13.62 8.62
CA GLU A 148 -3.80 13.85 9.65
C GLU A 148 -3.81 12.69 10.66
N ASP A 149 -4.70 11.71 10.48
CA ASP A 149 -4.93 10.63 11.41
C ASP A 149 -4.27 9.34 10.91
N TYR A 150 -3.27 8.87 11.64
CA TYR A 150 -2.54 7.66 11.32
C TYR A 150 -2.05 6.95 12.58
N THR A 151 -1.81 5.65 12.45
CA THR A 151 -1.12 4.85 13.47
C THR A 151 0.04 4.14 12.80
N GLN A 152 1.26 4.49 13.22
CA GLN A 152 2.47 3.76 12.88
C GLN A 152 2.64 2.59 13.86
N HIS A 153 3.15 1.45 13.39
CA HIS A 153 3.42 0.32 14.27
C HIS A 153 4.39 0.73 15.40
N GLU A 154 4.02 0.43 16.63
CA GLU A 154 4.67 0.94 17.85
C GLU A 154 6.11 0.44 18.01
N SER A 155 6.40 -0.71 17.40
CA SER A 155 7.74 -1.32 17.33
C SER A 155 8.43 -1.12 15.98
N TYR A 156 8.00 -0.15 15.16
CA TYR A 156 8.72 0.21 13.96
C TYR A 156 10.15 0.66 14.31
N ASN A 157 11.14 0.14 13.58
CA ASN A 157 12.54 0.49 13.77
C ASN A 157 13.16 0.90 12.44
N ALA A 158 13.43 2.19 12.26
CA ALA A 158 14.01 2.74 11.03
C ALA A 158 15.43 2.23 10.70
N PHE A 159 16.18 1.73 11.69
CA PHE A 159 17.53 1.18 11.46
C PHE A 159 17.50 -0.23 10.89
N THR A 160 16.60 -1.08 11.41
CA THR A 160 16.46 -2.48 10.95
C THR A 160 15.32 -2.65 9.95
N ILE A 161 14.53 -1.61 9.70
CA ILE A 161 13.31 -1.60 8.88
C ILE A 161 12.31 -2.68 9.36
N ALA A 162 12.35 -2.99 10.66
CA ALA A 162 11.47 -3.97 11.27
C ALA A 162 10.10 -3.34 11.55
N ASN A 163 9.03 -4.12 11.39
CA ASN A 163 7.65 -3.69 11.61
C ASN A 163 7.27 -2.45 10.78
N ASP A 164 7.65 -2.45 9.51
CA ASP A 164 7.41 -1.35 8.58
C ASP A 164 5.97 -1.35 8.04
N ILE A 165 5.03 -0.99 8.91
CA ILE A 165 3.59 -0.95 8.63
C ILE A 165 2.92 0.22 9.37
N ALA A 166 1.98 0.87 8.69
CA ALA A 166 1.14 1.92 9.24
C ALA A 166 -0.27 1.86 8.63
N VAL A 167 -1.24 2.44 9.34
CA VAL A 167 -2.58 2.74 8.80
C VAL A 167 -2.82 4.24 8.80
N ILE A 168 -3.45 4.75 7.76
CA ILE A 168 -3.96 6.12 7.66
C ILE A 168 -5.49 6.04 7.63
N ARG A 169 -6.15 6.89 8.41
CA ARG A 169 -7.62 6.95 8.50
C ARG A 169 -8.14 8.19 7.79
N LEU A 170 -9.11 7.99 6.92
CA LEU A 170 -9.80 9.06 6.24
C LEU A 170 -10.76 9.75 7.23
N PRO A 171 -10.89 11.09 7.18
CA PRO A 171 -11.80 11.82 8.06
C PRO A 171 -13.28 11.48 7.79
N GLU A 172 -13.61 11.02 6.58
CA GLU A 172 -14.96 10.63 6.18
C GLU A 172 -14.90 9.36 5.33
N PRO A 173 -15.91 8.46 5.41
CA PRO A 173 -16.00 7.28 4.56
C PRO A 173 -16.04 7.64 3.07
N ILE A 174 -15.20 6.98 2.27
CA ILE A 174 -15.22 7.08 0.82
C ILE A 174 -16.36 6.25 0.22
N THR A 175 -17.00 6.77 -0.81
CA THR A 175 -17.97 5.99 -1.59
C THR A 175 -17.24 5.11 -2.59
N PHE A 176 -17.50 3.80 -2.56
CA PHE A 176 -16.94 2.89 -3.56
C PHE A 176 -17.58 3.09 -4.93
N THR A 177 -16.75 3.03 -5.96
CA THR A 177 -17.07 3.20 -7.39
C THR A 177 -16.30 2.17 -8.20
N ASP A 178 -16.47 2.18 -9.53
CA ASP A 178 -15.67 1.34 -10.43
C ASP A 178 -14.18 1.72 -10.44
N THR A 179 -13.83 2.92 -9.93
CA THR A 179 -12.45 3.43 -9.84
C THR A 179 -11.88 3.41 -8.43
N ILE A 180 -12.73 3.25 -7.41
CA ILE A 180 -12.35 3.26 -5.98
C ILE A 180 -13.04 2.10 -5.28
N SER A 181 -12.28 1.09 -4.86
CA SER A 181 -12.79 -0.02 -4.05
C SER A 181 -11.65 -0.67 -3.27
N PRO A 182 -11.91 -1.33 -2.13
CA PRO A 182 -10.86 -1.82 -1.26
C PRO A 182 -10.24 -3.12 -1.79
N VAL A 183 -8.96 -3.37 -1.49
CA VAL A 183 -8.32 -4.68 -1.68
C VAL A 183 -8.72 -5.61 -0.53
N CYS A 184 -8.80 -6.92 -0.79
CA CYS A 184 -8.97 -7.86 0.31
C CYS A 184 -7.68 -7.98 1.14
N LEU A 185 -7.83 -8.13 2.46
CA LEU A 185 -6.74 -8.62 3.30
C LEU A 185 -6.65 -10.15 3.20
N PRO A 186 -5.45 -10.73 3.36
CA PRO A 186 -5.29 -12.16 3.56
C PRO A 186 -6.11 -12.68 4.74
N SER A 187 -6.46 -13.96 4.69
CA SER A 187 -7.21 -14.64 5.75
C SER A 187 -6.30 -15.41 6.70
N ALA A 188 -6.86 -15.93 7.80
CA ALA A 188 -6.12 -16.80 8.71
C ALA A 188 -5.55 -18.06 8.01
N ASP A 189 -6.25 -18.56 6.97
CA ASP A 189 -5.80 -19.72 6.19
C ASP A 189 -4.55 -19.40 5.34
N ASP A 190 -4.27 -18.12 5.09
CA ASP A 190 -3.09 -17.66 4.35
C ASP A 190 -1.83 -17.55 5.23
N VAL A 191 -1.97 -17.58 6.56
CA VAL A 191 -0.84 -17.35 7.49
C VAL A 191 0.25 -18.41 7.34
N ALA A 192 -0.12 -19.65 7.07
CA ALA A 192 0.81 -20.76 6.88
C ALA A 192 1.39 -20.86 5.46
N ASN A 193 0.96 -19.99 4.53
CA ASN A 193 1.37 -20.03 3.13
C ASN A 193 2.58 -19.12 2.89
N ASP A 194 3.65 -19.67 2.31
CA ASP A 194 4.84 -18.91 1.93
C ASP A 194 4.69 -18.18 0.58
N PHE A 195 3.68 -18.58 -0.21
CA PHE A 195 3.39 -18.12 -1.57
C PHE A 195 4.55 -18.35 -2.55
N LEU A 196 5.49 -19.24 -2.25
CA LEU A 196 6.72 -19.40 -3.02
C LEU A 196 6.43 -19.73 -4.49
N GLY A 197 6.93 -18.90 -5.41
CA GLY A 197 6.74 -19.05 -6.84
C GLY A 197 5.38 -18.57 -7.38
N GLU A 198 4.44 -18.18 -6.52
CA GLU A 198 3.20 -17.54 -6.95
C GLU A 198 3.49 -16.19 -7.61
N ILE A 199 2.72 -15.88 -8.65
CA ILE A 199 2.86 -14.60 -9.36
C ILE A 199 2.09 -13.53 -8.60
N VAL A 200 2.82 -12.47 -8.24
CA VAL A 200 2.30 -11.28 -7.60
C VAL A 200 2.59 -10.05 -8.45
N THR A 201 1.81 -9.01 -8.23
CA THR A 201 1.85 -7.79 -9.02
C THR A 201 2.00 -6.58 -8.10
N PRO A 202 3.23 -6.10 -7.81
CA PRO A 202 3.40 -4.77 -7.23
C PRO A 202 2.88 -3.70 -8.21
N THR A 203 2.27 -2.66 -7.65
CA THR A 203 1.72 -1.53 -8.41
C THR A 203 2.06 -0.20 -7.76
N GLY A 204 2.28 0.80 -8.59
CA GLY A 204 2.56 2.15 -8.13
C GLY A 204 3.06 3.07 -9.22
N TRP A 205 3.43 4.28 -8.81
CA TRP A 205 3.96 5.29 -9.73
C TRP A 205 5.47 5.41 -9.66
N GLY A 206 6.18 4.55 -8.94
CA GLY A 206 7.63 4.67 -8.75
C GLY A 206 8.42 4.86 -10.05
N ARG A 207 9.66 5.34 -9.89
CA ARG A 207 10.55 5.62 -11.02
C ARG A 207 10.58 4.45 -12.00
N PRO A 208 10.32 4.67 -13.31
CA PRO A 208 10.32 3.59 -14.28
C PRO A 208 11.74 3.07 -14.63
N SER A 209 12.79 3.81 -14.25
CA SER A 209 14.19 3.41 -14.39
C SER A 209 15.10 4.17 -13.42
N ASP A 210 16.29 3.64 -13.13
CA ASP A 210 17.28 4.29 -12.25
C ASP A 210 17.85 5.58 -12.86
N SER A 211 17.79 5.70 -14.19
CA SER A 211 18.18 6.90 -14.93
C SER A 211 17.18 8.05 -14.85
N THR A 212 15.95 7.80 -14.37
CA THR A 212 14.93 8.84 -14.21
C THR A 212 14.93 9.42 -12.81
N ASN A 213 14.68 10.72 -12.70
CA ASN A 213 14.58 11.41 -11.41
C ASN A 213 13.15 11.63 -10.93
N SER A 214 12.17 11.46 -11.82
CA SER A 214 10.74 11.60 -11.55
C SER A 214 10.03 10.26 -11.51
N ILE A 215 8.93 10.22 -10.78
CA ILE A 215 7.99 9.09 -10.83
C ILE A 215 7.35 8.96 -12.21
N SER A 216 6.73 7.81 -12.47
CA SER A 216 5.87 7.60 -13.62
C SER A 216 4.62 8.52 -13.55
N PRO A 217 4.23 9.18 -14.65
CA PRO A 217 3.02 9.99 -14.69
C PRO A 217 1.73 9.15 -14.66
N VAL A 218 1.83 7.86 -14.99
CA VAL A 218 0.75 6.87 -15.05
C VAL A 218 1.02 5.72 -14.10
N LEU A 219 -0.02 5.05 -13.60
CA LEU A 219 0.12 3.87 -12.76
C LEU A 219 0.81 2.75 -13.54
N ARG A 220 1.79 2.09 -12.92
CA ARG A 220 2.51 0.96 -13.50
C ARG A 220 2.29 -0.32 -12.69
N GLN A 221 2.50 -1.44 -13.36
CA GLN A 221 2.42 -2.78 -12.78
C GLN A 221 3.53 -3.66 -13.35
N VAL A 222 3.90 -4.71 -12.63
CA VAL A 222 4.79 -5.76 -13.14
C VAL A 222 4.48 -7.10 -12.50
N ASP A 223 4.42 -8.16 -13.29
CA ASP A 223 4.27 -9.53 -12.75
C ASP A 223 5.64 -10.13 -12.41
N VAL A 224 5.78 -10.61 -11.18
CA VAL A 224 7.00 -11.17 -10.61
C VAL A 224 6.66 -12.33 -9.68
N PRO A 225 7.50 -13.37 -9.57
CA PRO A 225 7.25 -14.45 -8.64
C PRO A 225 7.72 -14.08 -7.22
N VAL A 226 7.01 -14.57 -6.23
CA VAL A 226 7.49 -14.58 -4.84
C VAL A 226 8.70 -15.50 -4.72
N MET A 227 9.70 -15.08 -3.96
CA MET A 227 10.91 -15.86 -3.70
C MET A 227 11.07 -16.21 -2.22
N SER A 228 12.00 -17.13 -1.94
CA SER A 228 12.28 -17.55 -0.57
C SER A 228 12.91 -16.42 0.24
N ASN A 229 12.40 -16.19 1.45
CA ASN A 229 13.00 -15.26 2.41
C ASN A 229 14.46 -15.62 2.71
N ALA A 230 14.85 -16.89 2.71
CA ALA A 230 16.25 -17.28 2.94
C ALA A 230 17.20 -16.79 1.83
N ILE A 231 16.73 -16.78 0.57
CA ILE A 231 17.52 -16.26 -0.55
C ILE A 231 17.55 -14.72 -0.49
N CYS A 232 16.42 -14.09 -0.16
CA CYS A 232 16.34 -12.65 0.04
C CYS A 232 17.24 -12.18 1.20
N ASP A 233 17.26 -12.93 2.31
CA ASP A 233 18.09 -12.65 3.48
C ASP A 233 19.58 -12.83 3.18
N ALA A 234 19.96 -13.79 2.33
CA ALA A 234 21.35 -13.91 1.88
C ALA A 234 21.86 -12.65 1.15
N VAL A 235 20.95 -11.80 0.64
CA VAL A 235 21.26 -10.48 0.09
C VAL A 235 21.27 -9.40 1.17
N TYR A 236 20.30 -9.38 2.08
CA TYR A 236 20.07 -8.22 2.96
C TYR A 236 20.48 -8.39 4.42
N GLY A 237 20.47 -9.62 4.95
CA GLY A 237 20.82 -9.95 6.34
C GLY A 237 19.85 -9.44 7.41
N ILE A 238 18.68 -8.93 7.00
CA ILE A 238 17.66 -8.35 7.87
C ILE A 238 16.25 -8.89 7.60
N VAL A 239 16.12 -9.88 6.71
CA VAL A 239 14.83 -10.42 6.27
C VAL A 239 14.40 -11.52 7.24
N THR A 240 13.21 -11.35 7.81
CA THR A 240 12.60 -12.31 8.75
C THR A 240 11.35 -12.94 8.17
N ASP A 241 10.60 -13.72 8.96
CA ASP A 241 9.27 -14.22 8.57
C ASP A 241 8.22 -13.11 8.43
N LYS A 242 8.46 -11.93 9.02
CA LYS A 242 7.64 -10.72 8.88
C LYS A 242 7.79 -10.02 7.52
N GLN A 243 8.65 -10.53 6.64
CA GLN A 243 8.80 -10.05 5.26
C GLN A 243 8.30 -11.09 4.25
N ILE A 244 7.94 -10.60 3.06
CA ILE A 244 7.76 -11.39 1.84
C ILE A 244 8.57 -10.73 0.73
N CYS A 245 9.36 -11.50 -0.01
CA CYS A 245 10.22 -10.97 -1.07
C CYS A 245 9.77 -11.45 -2.46
N ILE A 246 10.07 -10.64 -3.47
CA ILE A 246 9.90 -10.98 -4.89
C ILE A 246 11.25 -11.18 -5.56
N ASP A 247 11.28 -12.04 -6.57
CA ASP A 247 12.42 -12.13 -7.48
C ASP A 247 12.33 -11.00 -8.52
N SER A 248 13.23 -10.04 -8.40
CA SER A 248 13.28 -8.89 -9.30
C SER A 248 14.21 -9.08 -10.51
N ALA A 249 14.59 -10.32 -10.82
CA ALA A 249 15.51 -10.64 -11.92
C ALA A 249 15.13 -9.95 -13.25
N GLY A 250 16.13 -9.34 -13.87
CA GLY A 250 15.96 -8.54 -15.08
C GLY A 250 15.40 -7.13 -14.84
N GLY A 251 15.59 -6.59 -13.63
CA GLY A 251 15.25 -5.21 -13.28
C GLY A 251 13.74 -4.97 -13.16
N LYS A 252 12.99 -5.99 -12.74
CA LYS A 252 11.52 -5.96 -12.64
C LYS A 252 11.12 -5.93 -11.18
N GLY A 253 10.58 -4.82 -10.72
CA GLY A 253 10.14 -4.75 -9.33
C GLY A 253 9.62 -3.37 -9.01
N THR A 254 9.83 -2.99 -7.76
CA THR A 254 9.48 -1.69 -7.21
C THR A 254 10.64 -0.72 -7.31
N CYS A 255 10.34 0.56 -7.33
CA CYS A 255 11.36 1.59 -7.25
C CYS A 255 10.92 2.77 -6.37
N ASN A 256 11.77 3.79 -6.31
CA ASN A 256 11.50 4.98 -5.51
C ASN A 256 10.16 5.60 -5.89
N GLY A 257 9.24 5.70 -4.93
CA GLY A 257 7.86 6.15 -5.12
C GLY A 257 6.80 5.05 -5.01
N ASP A 258 7.18 3.76 -5.06
CA ASP A 258 6.26 2.63 -4.83
C ASP A 258 6.12 2.25 -3.35
N SER A 259 7.01 2.77 -2.51
CA SER A 259 7.01 2.63 -1.04
C SER A 259 5.60 2.72 -0.44
N GLY A 260 5.21 1.74 0.38
CA GLY A 260 3.87 1.67 0.97
C GLY A 260 2.77 1.11 0.05
N GLY A 261 3.03 0.93 -1.24
CA GLY A 261 2.09 0.35 -2.20
C GLY A 261 1.82 -1.16 -1.98
N PRO A 262 0.76 -1.70 -2.62
CA PRO A 262 0.37 -3.10 -2.47
C PRO A 262 1.25 -4.08 -3.25
N LEU A 263 1.40 -5.28 -2.70
CA LEU A 263 1.80 -6.48 -3.43
C LEU A 263 0.55 -7.34 -3.72
N ASN A 264 0.00 -7.22 -4.92
CA ASN A 264 -1.27 -7.82 -5.26
C ASN A 264 -1.15 -9.30 -5.63
N HIS A 265 -2.03 -10.15 -5.12
CA HIS A 265 -2.13 -11.56 -5.44
C HIS A 265 -3.57 -11.91 -5.88
N LEU A 266 -3.70 -12.60 -7.02
CA LEU A 266 -4.99 -13.05 -7.55
C LEU A 266 -5.40 -14.37 -6.89
N ASN A 267 -6.54 -14.37 -6.20
CA ASN A 267 -7.12 -15.58 -5.63
C ASN A 267 -7.79 -16.45 -6.72
N ALA A 268 -7.99 -17.72 -6.40
CA ALA A 268 -8.67 -18.67 -7.28
C ALA A 268 -10.12 -18.29 -7.62
N ASP A 269 -10.78 -17.49 -6.78
CA ASP A 269 -12.14 -16.98 -6.99
C ASP A 269 -12.19 -15.71 -7.86
N GLY A 270 -11.05 -15.21 -8.33
CA GLY A 270 -10.94 -14.02 -9.17
C GLY A 270 -10.79 -12.70 -8.40
N THR A 271 -10.84 -12.73 -7.06
CA THR A 271 -10.59 -11.54 -6.23
C THR A 271 -9.11 -11.33 -5.97
N TYR A 272 -8.70 -10.09 -5.72
CA TYR A 272 -7.33 -9.77 -5.31
C TYR A 272 -7.22 -9.55 -3.81
N LYS A 273 -6.11 -10.03 -3.24
CA LYS A 273 -5.65 -9.68 -1.90
C LYS A 273 -4.28 -9.02 -1.94
N THR A 274 -3.96 -8.20 -0.94
CA THR A 274 -2.61 -7.64 -0.76
C THR A 274 -1.80 -8.53 0.18
N LEU A 275 -0.73 -9.16 -0.32
CA LEU A 275 0.14 -10.01 0.49
C LEU A 275 1.22 -9.22 1.21
N GLY A 276 1.55 -8.04 0.70
CA GLY A 276 2.70 -7.27 1.12
C GLY A 276 2.52 -5.77 0.96
N ILE A 277 3.32 -5.02 1.69
CA ILE A 277 3.44 -3.56 1.61
C ILE A 277 4.86 -3.23 1.19
N THR A 278 5.07 -2.48 0.11
CA THR A 278 6.42 -2.15 -0.41
C THR A 278 7.25 -1.50 0.68
N SER A 279 8.35 -2.13 1.09
CA SER A 279 9.14 -1.69 2.25
C SER A 279 10.53 -1.21 1.83
N PHE A 280 11.38 -2.09 1.31
CA PHE A 280 12.75 -1.74 0.94
C PHE A 280 13.25 -2.54 -0.26
N GLY A 281 14.32 -2.01 -0.88
CA GLY A 281 15.05 -2.68 -1.95
C GLY A 281 16.53 -2.33 -1.91
N ALA A 282 17.28 -2.84 -2.89
CA ALA A 282 18.72 -2.67 -2.92
C ALA A 282 19.13 -1.20 -3.11
N ALA A 283 20.17 -0.78 -2.38
CA ALA A 283 20.82 0.51 -2.56
C ALA A 283 21.57 0.63 -3.90
N ALA A 284 21.83 -0.49 -4.57
CA ALA A 284 22.53 -0.54 -5.84
C ALA A 284 21.70 0.03 -7.01
N GLY A 285 20.37 0.00 -6.92
CA GLY A 285 19.47 0.40 -7.99
C GLY A 285 18.25 -0.53 -8.06
N CYS A 286 17.20 -0.09 -8.74
CA CYS A 286 16.00 -0.87 -9.00
C CYS A 286 16.16 -1.81 -10.21
N GLU A 287 17.08 -1.48 -11.15
CA GLU A 287 17.26 -2.23 -12.41
C GLU A 287 18.33 -3.33 -12.31
N GLU A 288 19.07 -3.39 -11.19
CA GLU A 288 20.14 -4.38 -10.95
C GLU A 288 19.61 -5.81 -10.72
N GLY A 289 18.30 -5.95 -10.48
CA GLY A 289 17.63 -7.24 -10.31
C GLY A 289 17.84 -7.90 -8.95
N TYR A 290 18.25 -7.13 -7.93
CA TYR A 290 18.21 -7.60 -6.54
C TYR A 290 16.76 -7.73 -6.05
N PRO A 291 16.45 -8.66 -5.15
CA PRO A 291 15.11 -8.86 -4.62
C PRO A 291 14.50 -7.60 -4.01
N ASP A 292 13.21 -7.38 -4.13
CA ASP A 292 12.52 -6.37 -3.31
C ASP A 292 11.80 -7.03 -2.13
N ALA A 293 11.80 -6.34 -0.99
CA ALA A 293 11.21 -6.82 0.24
C ALA A 293 9.99 -5.99 0.63
N PHE A 294 8.96 -6.70 1.06
CA PHE A 294 7.67 -6.17 1.48
C PHE A 294 7.39 -6.59 2.91
N THR A 295 6.70 -5.75 3.69
CA THR A 295 6.13 -6.17 4.97
C THR A 295 5.03 -7.19 4.71
N ARG A 296 5.13 -8.39 5.29
CA ARG A 296 4.17 -9.50 5.09
C ARG A 296 2.87 -9.22 5.82
N VAL A 297 1.79 -8.99 5.08
CA VAL A 297 0.49 -8.59 5.66
C VAL A 297 -0.09 -9.67 6.58
N THR A 298 0.12 -10.96 6.28
CA THR A 298 -0.36 -12.06 7.14
C THR A 298 0.24 -12.04 8.54
N SER A 299 1.43 -11.45 8.73
CA SER A 299 2.08 -11.30 10.04
C SER A 299 1.49 -10.18 10.90
N TYR A 300 0.62 -9.34 10.33
CA TYR A 300 0.09 -8.14 10.99
C TYR A 300 -1.43 -8.04 10.99
N LEU A 301 -2.17 -9.11 10.67
CA LEU A 301 -3.64 -9.07 10.58
C LEU A 301 -4.30 -8.56 11.88
N ASP A 302 -3.81 -9.00 13.04
CA ASP A 302 -4.34 -8.56 14.34
C ASP A 302 -4.01 -7.10 14.65
N TRP A 303 -2.79 -6.67 14.31
CA TRP A 303 -2.38 -5.29 14.44
C TRP A 303 -3.22 -4.39 13.53
N ILE A 304 -3.45 -4.79 12.27
CA ILE A 304 -4.30 -4.07 11.32
C ILE A 304 -5.73 -3.95 11.87
N ALA A 305 -6.31 -5.04 12.37
CA ALA A 305 -7.67 -5.05 12.92
C ALA A 305 -7.83 -4.10 14.12
N THR A 306 -6.79 -3.98 14.95
CA THR A 306 -6.76 -3.10 16.12
C THR A 306 -6.56 -1.64 15.70
N SER A 307 -5.56 -1.37 14.86
CA SER A 307 -5.18 -0.03 14.42
C SER A 307 -6.19 0.59 13.46
N ALA A 308 -6.95 -0.22 12.72
CA ALA A 308 -8.05 0.23 11.86
C ALA A 308 -9.24 0.81 12.65
N LYS A 309 -9.30 0.59 13.98
CA LYS A 309 -10.44 0.97 14.84
C LYS A 309 -10.05 1.99 15.94
N VAL A 310 -9.73 3.24 15.58
CA VAL A 310 -9.58 4.37 16.54
C VAL A 310 -9.84 5.66 15.71
N LEU A 311 -10.79 6.58 15.92
CA LEU A 311 -11.42 7.16 17.12
C LEU A 311 -12.95 7.30 16.97
N SER A 312 -13.67 7.02 18.06
CA SER A 312 -14.94 7.68 18.40
C SER A 312 -14.67 8.84 19.36
#